data_AF-A0A7X9CCR2-F1
#
_entry.id   AF-A0A7X9CCR2-F1
#
_cell.length_a   1.000
_cell.length_b   1.000
_cell.length_c   1.000
_cell.angle_alpha   90.00
_cell.angle_beta   90.00
_cell.angle_gamma   90.00
#
_symmetry.space_group_name_H-M   'P 1'
#
loop_
_entity.id
_entity.type
_entity.pdbx_description
1 polymer ?
#
loop_
_entity_poly.entity_id
_entity_poly.type
_entity_poly.pdbx_seq_one_letter_code
_entity_poly.pdbx_strand_id
1 'polypeptide(L)'
;MAIREQIVDVDGHRLKLSNLDKVLYPATGTTKGEVIDYYRRIAPLMVPQATRRPATRKRWVDGVGTAEKPGKVFFRKDLEDHAPDWVPRADIEHSDGTSTYPLIDETAVLAWLAQLAALEIHTPQWRFDEEDRPAPPDRMVLDLDPGEGADLTDCARVAGWCREILTDMGLETYPVTSGSKGIHLYAPLEGDSTADEIAEVAHQLARALEEDHPDHVVSSMKKSLRRGKVLVDWSQNNGHKTTVCPYSLRGRLEPTVAAPRTWEEIEDPQLRHLGMDEVLERAEDRQDPIAPLGLAAGAGGSPTATARDRLEVYRSKRDPEKTPEPVPAAHSGDDASQDAQDALEAEAPMFVIQEHHASRLHWDFRLQHSGVLVSWAVPKGPPLVTDVNRLAVQTEDHPLEYGTFEGSIPEDEYGGGEVTLWDSGTIEIEKWREGKEVIVVCHGRPDGGLGGAPRRYAFIHTGGMGSSRKSAAAKEKAQANWLLHLMKDQPEEGGAADDTA
;
A
#
# COMPACT_ATOMS: atom_id res chain seq x y z
N MET A 1 -16.35 -42.33 -23.33
CA MET A 1 -17.36 -42.04 -22.29
C MET A 1 -18.23 -40.89 -22.80
N ALA A 2 -19.55 -40.99 -22.66
CA ALA A 2 -20.43 -39.88 -23.02
C ALA A 2 -20.11 -38.67 -22.12
N ILE A 3 -20.04 -37.47 -22.70
CA ILE A 3 -19.89 -36.23 -21.92
C ILE A 3 -21.17 -36.11 -21.08
N ARG A 4 -21.05 -36.28 -19.76
CA ARG A 4 -22.13 -35.94 -18.84
C ARG A 4 -22.16 -34.43 -18.71
N GLU A 5 -23.22 -33.85 -19.24
CA GLU A 5 -23.50 -32.42 -19.19
C GLU A 5 -24.68 -32.19 -18.27
N GLN A 6 -24.59 -31.17 -17.43
CA GLN A 6 -25.70 -30.70 -16.62
C GLN A 6 -25.86 -29.20 -16.82
N ILE A 7 -27.10 -28.74 -16.80
CA ILE A 7 -27.42 -27.31 -16.79
C ILE A 7 -27.83 -26.96 -15.37
N VAL A 8 -27.15 -25.99 -14.77
CA VAL A 8 -27.43 -25.48 -13.43
C VAL A 8 -27.79 -24.01 -13.52
N ASP A 9 -28.56 -23.53 -12.55
CA ASP A 9 -28.83 -22.11 -12.35
C ASP A 9 -27.93 -21.59 -11.22
N VAL A 10 -27.17 -20.53 -11.48
CA VAL A 10 -26.33 -19.84 -10.49
C VAL A 10 -26.57 -18.34 -10.68
N ASP A 11 -27.00 -17.66 -9.63
CA ASP A 11 -27.37 -16.23 -9.65
C ASP A 11 -28.38 -15.86 -10.77
N GLY A 12 -29.27 -16.78 -11.18
CA GLY A 12 -30.22 -16.56 -12.28
C GLY A 12 -29.64 -16.78 -13.68
N HIS A 13 -28.39 -17.22 -13.78
CA HIS A 13 -27.71 -17.57 -15.03
C HIS A 13 -27.70 -19.08 -15.24
N ARG A 14 -28.05 -19.51 -16.46
CA ARG A 14 -27.95 -20.93 -16.86
C ARG A 14 -26.53 -21.25 -17.29
N LEU A 15 -25.84 -22.09 -16.50
CA LEU A 15 -24.50 -22.57 -16.79
C LEU A 15 -24.52 -24.03 -17.23
N LYS A 16 -23.82 -24.32 -18.33
CA LYS A 16 -23.58 -25.68 -18.80
C LYS A 16 -22.28 -26.21 -18.20
N LEU A 17 -22.40 -27.13 -17.25
CA LEU A 17 -21.26 -27.80 -16.62
C LEU A 17 -21.02 -29.17 -17.25
N SER A 18 -19.76 -29.56 -17.37
CA SER A 18 -19.38 -30.82 -18.01
C SER A 18 -18.12 -31.42 -17.41
N ASN A 19 -18.02 -32.74 -17.45
CA ASN A 19 -16.88 -33.52 -16.97
C ASN A 19 -16.56 -33.25 -15.48
N LEU A 20 -17.59 -33.24 -14.63
CA LEU A 20 -17.44 -32.92 -13.20
C LEU A 20 -16.53 -33.92 -12.48
N ASP A 21 -16.61 -35.19 -12.85
CA ASP A 21 -15.78 -36.27 -12.28
C ASP A 21 -14.32 -36.23 -12.80
N LYS A 22 -13.97 -35.28 -13.67
CA LYS A 22 -12.59 -35.15 -14.19
C LYS A 22 -11.67 -34.72 -13.07
N VAL A 23 -10.68 -35.54 -12.75
CA VAL A 23 -9.62 -35.20 -11.79
C VAL A 23 -8.75 -34.07 -12.36
N LEU A 24 -8.68 -32.96 -11.63
CA LEU A 24 -7.81 -31.82 -11.94
C LEU A 24 -6.54 -31.81 -11.07
N TYR A 25 -6.59 -32.37 -9.86
CA TYR A 25 -5.43 -32.58 -8.99
C TYR A 25 -5.23 -34.07 -8.70
N PRO A 26 -4.36 -34.77 -9.44
CA PRO A 26 -4.16 -36.21 -9.27
C PRO A 26 -3.65 -36.63 -7.88
N ALA A 27 -2.87 -35.79 -7.20
CA ALA A 27 -2.30 -36.13 -5.89
C ALA A 27 -3.37 -36.30 -4.80
N THR A 28 -4.44 -35.49 -4.87
CA THR A 28 -5.55 -35.50 -3.91
C THR A 28 -6.82 -36.15 -4.47
N GLY A 29 -6.86 -36.44 -5.77
CA GLY A 29 -8.07 -36.88 -6.46
C GLY A 29 -9.08 -35.77 -6.72
N THR A 30 -8.75 -34.50 -6.41
CA THR A 30 -9.70 -33.39 -6.52
C THR A 30 -10.18 -33.22 -7.95
N THR A 31 -11.50 -33.20 -8.09
CA THR A 31 -12.25 -33.19 -9.33
C THR A 31 -12.63 -31.78 -9.76
N LYS A 32 -13.03 -31.64 -11.03
CA LYS A 32 -13.55 -30.40 -11.57
C LYS A 32 -14.83 -29.95 -10.86
N GLY A 33 -15.69 -30.90 -10.48
CA GLY A 33 -16.90 -30.61 -9.71
C GLY A 33 -16.58 -29.96 -8.37
N GLU A 34 -15.60 -30.48 -7.64
CA GLU A 34 -15.13 -29.91 -6.36
C GLU A 34 -14.48 -28.53 -6.55
N VAL A 35 -13.71 -28.31 -7.61
CA VAL A 35 -13.17 -26.99 -7.93
C VAL A 35 -14.27 -25.97 -8.22
N ILE A 36 -15.33 -26.37 -8.94
CA ILE A 36 -16.51 -25.51 -9.18
C ILE A 36 -17.23 -25.22 -7.86
N ASP A 37 -17.41 -26.21 -6.99
CA ASP A 37 -18.05 -26.03 -5.70
C ASP A 37 -17.25 -25.11 -4.76
N TYR A 38 -15.92 -25.26 -4.73
CA TYR A 38 -15.03 -24.36 -4.00
C TYR A 38 -15.26 -22.91 -4.42
N TYR A 39 -15.16 -22.62 -5.73
CA TYR A 39 -15.32 -21.26 -6.23
C TYR A 39 -16.72 -20.69 -6.00
N ARG A 40 -17.75 -21.53 -6.06
CA ARG A 40 -19.12 -21.16 -5.70
C ARG A 40 -19.25 -20.77 -4.22
N ARG A 41 -18.67 -21.58 -3.31
CA ARG A 41 -18.79 -21.38 -1.86
C ARG A 41 -17.94 -20.23 -1.35
N ILE A 42 -16.76 -19.99 -1.94
CA ILE A 42 -15.86 -18.91 -1.54
C ILE A 42 -16.21 -17.56 -2.18
N ALA A 43 -17.10 -17.54 -3.18
CA ALA A 43 -17.49 -16.34 -3.91
C ALA A 43 -17.87 -15.14 -3.02
N PRO A 44 -18.60 -15.29 -1.90
CA PRO A 44 -18.93 -14.15 -1.03
C PRO A 44 -17.69 -13.42 -0.47
N LEU A 45 -16.56 -14.11 -0.32
CA LEU A 45 -15.29 -13.52 0.14
C LEU A 45 -14.36 -13.15 -1.03
N MET A 46 -14.39 -13.92 -2.11
CA MET A 46 -13.51 -13.68 -3.27
C MET A 46 -13.98 -12.55 -4.18
N VAL A 47 -15.30 -12.44 -4.44
CA VAL A 47 -15.86 -11.44 -5.36
C VAL A 47 -15.51 -10.00 -4.93
N PRO A 48 -15.63 -9.58 -3.65
CA PRO A 48 -15.19 -8.24 -3.22
C PRO A 48 -13.73 -7.91 -3.56
N GLN A 49 -12.87 -8.93 -3.58
CA GLN A 49 -11.43 -8.81 -3.85
C GLN A 49 -11.11 -8.77 -5.35
N ALA A 50 -12.01 -9.30 -6.19
CA ALA A 50 -11.83 -9.46 -7.63
C ALA A 50 -12.70 -8.53 -8.49
N THR A 51 -13.82 -8.03 -7.95
CA THR A 51 -14.83 -7.28 -8.72
C THR A 51 -14.22 -6.08 -9.43
N ARG A 52 -14.66 -5.85 -10.67
CA ARG A 52 -14.15 -4.82 -11.58
C ARG A 52 -12.65 -4.86 -11.88
N ARG A 53 -11.92 -5.92 -11.48
CA ARG A 53 -10.53 -6.14 -11.90
C ARG A 53 -10.53 -7.03 -13.15
N PRO A 54 -9.76 -6.70 -14.21
CA PRO A 54 -9.63 -7.58 -15.37
C PRO A 54 -8.99 -8.90 -14.95
N ALA A 55 -9.73 -9.99 -15.06
CA ALA A 55 -9.25 -11.30 -14.61
C ALA A 55 -8.43 -12.00 -15.71
N THR A 56 -7.13 -12.18 -15.46
CA THR A 56 -6.28 -13.08 -16.23
C THR A 56 -6.44 -14.50 -15.70
N ARG A 57 -6.77 -15.45 -16.58
CA ARG A 57 -6.99 -16.85 -16.20
C ARG A 57 -5.75 -17.68 -16.50
N LYS A 58 -5.36 -18.54 -15.59
CA LYS A 58 -4.37 -19.59 -15.84
C LYS A 58 -5.04 -20.95 -15.76
N ARG A 59 -4.95 -21.70 -16.86
CA ARG A 59 -5.84 -22.84 -17.13
C ARG A 59 -5.07 -24.14 -17.26
N TRP A 60 -5.61 -25.18 -16.62
CA TRP A 60 -5.15 -26.57 -16.72
C TRP A 60 -6.30 -27.44 -17.19
N VAL A 61 -6.57 -27.41 -18.50
CA VAL A 61 -7.71 -28.10 -19.10
C VAL A 61 -7.73 -29.58 -18.77
N ASP A 62 -6.55 -30.21 -18.64
CA ASP A 62 -6.36 -31.62 -18.31
C ASP A 62 -5.87 -31.88 -16.88
N GLY A 63 -5.95 -30.88 -16.00
CA GLY A 63 -5.44 -30.93 -14.64
C GLY A 63 -3.95 -30.63 -14.53
N VAL A 64 -3.47 -30.49 -13.30
CA VAL A 64 -2.09 -30.08 -12.95
C VAL A 64 -1.04 -31.16 -13.22
N GLY A 65 -1.45 -32.41 -13.45
CA GLY A 65 -0.55 -33.55 -13.64
C GLY A 65 0.09 -34.04 -12.32
N THR A 66 1.20 -34.75 -12.43
CA THR A 66 2.00 -35.24 -11.28
C THR A 66 3.37 -34.55 -11.27
N ALA A 67 4.18 -34.82 -10.24
CA ALA A 67 5.54 -34.29 -10.16
C ALA A 67 6.41 -34.74 -11.35
N GLU A 68 6.22 -35.97 -11.82
CA GLU A 68 6.97 -36.57 -12.94
C GLU A 68 6.39 -36.16 -14.29
N LYS A 69 5.09 -35.90 -14.36
CA LYS A 69 4.39 -35.51 -15.59
C LYS A 69 3.48 -34.31 -15.34
N PRO A 70 4.04 -33.09 -15.31
CA PRO A 70 3.26 -31.87 -15.15
C PRO A 70 2.23 -31.69 -16.27
N GLY A 71 1.04 -31.22 -15.90
CA GLY A 71 -0.03 -30.92 -16.83
C GLY A 71 0.27 -29.69 -17.70
N LYS A 72 -0.38 -29.63 -18.87
CA LYS A 72 -0.26 -28.46 -19.74
C LYS A 72 -1.01 -27.28 -19.14
N VAL A 73 -0.34 -26.14 -19.12
CA VAL A 73 -0.87 -24.87 -18.62
C VAL A 73 -0.72 -23.77 -19.66
N PHE A 74 -1.67 -22.85 -19.68
CA PHE A 74 -1.54 -21.60 -20.42
C PHE A 74 -2.25 -20.46 -19.69
N PHE A 75 -1.76 -19.24 -19.92
CA PHE A 75 -2.44 -18.02 -19.52
C PHE A 75 -3.39 -17.58 -20.63
N ARG A 76 -4.53 -17.02 -20.25
CA ARG A 76 -5.47 -16.39 -21.16
C ARG A 76 -5.95 -15.07 -20.56
N LYS A 77 -5.71 -14.00 -21.31
CA LYS A 77 -6.09 -12.61 -21.00
C LYS A 77 -7.40 -12.27 -21.70
N ASP A 78 -7.43 -12.46 -23.01
CA ASP A 78 -8.61 -12.21 -23.83
C ASP A 78 -9.75 -13.20 -23.52
N LEU A 79 -10.98 -12.70 -23.52
CA LEU A 79 -12.20 -13.45 -23.19
C LEU A 79 -12.37 -14.64 -24.14
N GLU A 80 -13.04 -15.68 -23.67
CA GLU A 80 -13.41 -16.81 -24.50
C GLU A 80 -14.39 -16.39 -25.61
N ASP A 81 -14.14 -16.82 -26.85
CA ASP A 81 -15.00 -16.53 -28.01
C ASP A 81 -16.42 -17.09 -27.82
N HIS A 82 -16.54 -18.11 -26.97
CA HIS A 82 -17.78 -18.78 -26.58
C HIS A 82 -18.22 -18.39 -25.16
N ALA A 83 -17.71 -17.29 -24.61
CA ALA A 83 -18.15 -16.77 -23.33
C ALA A 83 -19.65 -16.44 -23.40
N PRO A 84 -20.44 -16.79 -22.37
CA PRO A 84 -21.84 -16.40 -22.29
C PRO A 84 -22.01 -14.88 -22.33
N ASP A 85 -23.08 -14.41 -22.97
CA ASP A 85 -23.32 -12.97 -23.16
C ASP A 85 -23.44 -12.20 -21.84
N TRP A 86 -23.91 -12.88 -20.79
CA TRP A 86 -24.08 -12.31 -19.46
C TRP A 86 -22.79 -12.10 -18.68
N VAL A 87 -21.65 -12.66 -19.10
CA VAL A 87 -20.37 -12.47 -18.40
C VAL A 87 -19.96 -10.99 -18.51
N PRO A 88 -19.84 -10.27 -17.38
CA PRO A 88 -19.35 -8.90 -17.37
C PRO A 88 -17.95 -8.83 -17.94
N ARG A 89 -17.66 -7.79 -18.74
CA ARG A 89 -16.41 -7.67 -19.48
C ARG A 89 -16.03 -6.22 -19.72
N ALA A 90 -14.74 -5.96 -19.85
CA ALA A 90 -14.21 -4.64 -20.21
C ALA A 90 -12.98 -4.79 -21.11
N ASP A 91 -12.75 -3.78 -21.94
CA ASP A 91 -11.66 -3.78 -22.92
C ASP A 91 -10.42 -3.07 -22.37
N ILE A 92 -9.24 -3.61 -22.69
CA ILE A 92 -7.95 -2.97 -22.44
C ILE A 92 -7.21 -2.83 -23.76
N GLU A 93 -6.80 -1.61 -24.05
CA GLU A 93 -5.90 -1.32 -25.18
C GLU A 93 -4.46 -1.67 -24.78
N HIS A 94 -3.88 -2.62 -25.51
CA HIS A 94 -2.48 -3.00 -25.41
C HIS A 94 -1.72 -2.51 -26.65
N SER A 95 -0.38 -2.51 -26.59
CA SER A 95 0.47 -2.08 -27.70
C SER A 95 0.28 -2.89 -28.99
N ASP A 96 -0.22 -4.12 -28.88
CA ASP A 96 -0.44 -5.08 -29.97
C ASP A 96 -1.93 -5.25 -30.33
N GLY A 97 -2.83 -4.50 -29.69
CA GLY A 97 -4.27 -4.51 -29.97
C GLY A 97 -5.13 -4.46 -28.71
N THR A 98 -6.44 -4.50 -28.89
CA THR A 98 -7.41 -4.53 -27.78
C THR A 98 -7.65 -5.97 -27.33
N SER A 99 -7.69 -6.21 -26.02
CA SER A 99 -8.14 -7.47 -25.43
C SER A 99 -9.33 -7.22 -24.51
N THR A 100 -10.34 -8.07 -24.59
CA THR A 100 -11.52 -8.03 -23.73
C THR A 100 -11.28 -8.95 -22.53
N TYR A 101 -11.42 -8.47 -21.31
CA TYR A 101 -11.23 -9.25 -20.09
C TYR A 101 -12.57 -9.53 -19.40
N PRO A 102 -12.78 -10.73 -18.82
CA PRO A 102 -13.91 -10.96 -17.92
C PRO A 102 -13.71 -10.21 -16.60
N LEU A 103 -14.80 -9.71 -16.04
CA LEU A 103 -14.88 -9.15 -14.69
C LEU A 103 -15.62 -10.14 -13.80
N ILE A 104 -15.09 -10.33 -12.58
CA ILE A 104 -15.61 -11.31 -11.62
C ILE A 104 -16.47 -10.57 -10.60
N ASP A 105 -17.67 -10.21 -11.02
CA ASP A 105 -18.60 -9.40 -10.21
C ASP A 105 -19.67 -10.25 -9.50
N GLU A 106 -19.74 -11.54 -9.80
CA GLU A 106 -20.77 -12.45 -9.28
C GLU A 106 -20.29 -13.91 -9.21
N THR A 107 -21.04 -14.74 -8.47
CA THR A 107 -20.71 -16.16 -8.25
C THR A 107 -20.80 -16.96 -9.54
N ALA A 108 -21.76 -16.63 -10.40
CA ALA A 108 -21.94 -17.27 -11.70
C ALA A 108 -20.67 -17.18 -12.58
N VAL A 109 -19.98 -16.04 -12.57
CA VAL A 109 -18.72 -15.87 -13.32
C VAL A 109 -17.63 -16.79 -12.77
N LEU A 110 -17.46 -16.86 -11.45
CA LEU A 110 -16.48 -17.77 -10.82
C LEU A 110 -16.75 -19.24 -11.17
N ALA A 111 -18.02 -19.67 -11.08
CA ALA A 111 -18.41 -21.02 -11.44
C ALA A 111 -18.14 -21.33 -12.93
N TRP A 112 -18.36 -20.35 -13.82
CA TRP A 112 -18.05 -20.47 -15.24
C TRP A 112 -16.54 -20.55 -15.50
N LEU A 113 -15.72 -19.71 -14.85
CA LEU A 113 -14.26 -19.77 -14.95
C LEU A 113 -13.71 -21.13 -14.45
N ALA A 114 -14.25 -21.65 -13.36
CA ALA A 114 -13.94 -22.99 -12.85
C ALA A 114 -14.32 -24.09 -13.87
N GLN A 115 -15.47 -23.96 -14.54
CA GLN A 115 -15.88 -24.85 -15.63
C GLN A 115 -14.91 -24.80 -16.83
N LEU A 116 -14.20 -23.69 -17.05
CA LEU A 116 -13.14 -23.57 -18.05
C LEU A 116 -11.78 -24.14 -17.57
N ALA A 117 -11.73 -24.70 -16.36
CA ALA A 117 -10.54 -25.15 -15.66
C ALA A 117 -9.51 -24.03 -15.44
N ALA A 118 -9.97 -22.80 -15.21
CA ALA A 118 -9.15 -21.71 -14.71
C ALA A 118 -8.88 -21.93 -13.23
N LEU A 119 -7.78 -22.63 -12.93
CA LEU A 119 -7.41 -22.93 -11.55
C LEU A 119 -6.88 -21.69 -10.85
N GLU A 120 -6.10 -20.84 -11.54
CA GLU A 120 -5.64 -19.57 -10.97
C GLU A 120 -6.31 -18.37 -11.65
N ILE A 121 -6.76 -17.43 -10.82
CA ILE A 121 -7.29 -16.13 -11.21
C ILE A 121 -6.28 -15.08 -10.76
N HIS A 122 -5.83 -14.25 -11.71
CA HIS A 122 -4.86 -13.20 -11.47
C HIS A 122 -5.48 -11.84 -11.78
N THR A 123 -5.33 -10.89 -10.87
CA THR A 123 -5.90 -9.53 -10.97
C THR A 123 -4.81 -8.48 -10.76
N PRO A 124 -4.90 -7.30 -11.42
CA PRO A 124 -4.03 -6.18 -11.09
C PRO A 124 -4.42 -5.54 -9.75
N GLN A 125 -3.68 -4.52 -9.33
CA GLN A 125 -3.96 -3.77 -8.10
C GLN A 125 -4.91 -2.58 -8.32
N TRP A 126 -5.43 -2.42 -9.54
CA TRP A 126 -6.45 -1.43 -9.90
C TRP A 126 -7.77 -2.10 -10.32
N ARG A 127 -8.84 -1.31 -10.41
CA ARG A 127 -10.18 -1.70 -10.90
C ARG A 127 -10.62 -0.78 -12.03
N PHE A 128 -11.56 -1.21 -12.86
CA PHE A 128 -12.26 -0.33 -13.77
C PHE A 128 -13.19 0.62 -13.00
N ASP A 129 -13.24 1.90 -13.39
CA ASP A 129 -14.23 2.87 -12.93
C ASP A 129 -15.61 2.63 -13.58
N GLU A 130 -16.65 3.38 -13.21
CA GLU A 130 -18.02 3.21 -13.72
C GLU A 130 -18.15 3.34 -15.25
N GLU A 131 -17.18 3.97 -15.91
CA GLU A 131 -17.11 4.10 -17.37
C GLU A 131 -16.18 3.07 -18.03
N ASP A 132 -15.86 1.99 -17.33
CA ASP A 132 -15.00 0.89 -17.76
C ASP A 132 -13.58 1.34 -18.18
N ARG A 133 -13.05 2.38 -17.54
CA ARG A 133 -11.66 2.83 -17.73
C ARG A 133 -10.79 2.38 -16.56
N PRO A 134 -9.50 2.04 -16.78
CA PRO A 134 -8.59 1.74 -15.69
C PRO A 134 -8.50 2.90 -14.69
N ALA A 135 -8.93 2.67 -13.45
CA ALA A 135 -8.78 3.62 -12.36
C ALA A 135 -7.36 3.50 -11.74
N PRO A 136 -6.92 4.46 -10.93
CA PRO A 136 -5.70 4.30 -10.15
C PRO A 136 -5.82 3.12 -9.16
N PRO A 137 -4.71 2.46 -8.76
CA PRO A 137 -4.74 1.35 -7.81
C PRO A 137 -5.42 1.68 -6.49
N ASP A 138 -6.28 0.78 -6.05
CA ASP A 138 -6.99 0.82 -4.76
C ASP A 138 -6.30 -0.05 -3.69
N ARG A 139 -5.20 -0.71 -4.07
CA ARG A 139 -4.31 -1.41 -3.15
C ARG A 139 -2.88 -1.43 -3.67
N MET A 140 -1.93 -1.56 -2.76
CA MET A 140 -0.54 -1.91 -3.03
C MET A 140 -0.32 -3.38 -2.68
N VAL A 141 0.66 -4.02 -3.32
CA VAL A 141 1.11 -5.37 -2.95
C VAL A 141 2.63 -5.45 -2.87
N LEU A 142 3.16 -6.13 -1.85
CA LEU A 142 4.54 -6.61 -1.81
C LEU A 142 4.52 -8.13 -1.91
N ASP A 143 5.13 -8.69 -2.94
CA ASP A 143 5.22 -10.14 -3.14
C ASP A 143 6.54 -10.66 -2.57
N LEU A 144 6.44 -11.36 -1.44
CA LEU A 144 7.56 -11.85 -0.64
C LEU A 144 7.87 -13.28 -1.06
N ASP A 145 8.91 -13.44 -1.88
CA ASP A 145 9.20 -14.66 -2.61
C ASP A 145 10.51 -15.30 -2.11
N PRO A 146 10.48 -16.50 -1.49
CA PRO A 146 11.68 -17.08 -0.91
C PRO A 146 12.61 -17.60 -2.01
N GLY A 147 13.87 -17.17 -1.97
CA GLY A 147 14.93 -17.70 -2.81
C GLY A 147 15.39 -19.10 -2.38
N GLU A 148 16.34 -19.67 -3.10
CA GLU A 148 16.86 -20.99 -2.77
C GLU A 148 17.50 -21.00 -1.38
N GLY A 149 17.01 -21.83 -0.48
CA GLY A 149 17.49 -21.92 0.91
C GLY A 149 16.77 -21.02 1.91
N ALA A 150 15.83 -20.18 1.44
CA ALA A 150 14.85 -19.51 2.29
C ALA A 150 13.49 -20.24 2.18
N ASP A 151 12.61 -20.04 3.15
CA ASP A 151 11.29 -20.64 3.17
C ASP A 151 10.16 -19.67 3.58
N LEU A 152 8.97 -20.22 3.82
CA LEU A 152 7.78 -19.44 4.18
C LEU A 152 7.95 -18.71 5.53
N THR A 153 8.72 -19.27 6.46
CA THR A 153 9.02 -18.65 7.77
C THR A 153 9.91 -17.43 7.58
N ASP A 154 10.88 -17.49 6.66
CA ASP A 154 11.68 -16.32 6.30
C ASP A 154 10.80 -15.24 5.65
N CYS A 155 9.85 -15.63 4.78
CA CYS A 155 8.87 -14.69 4.24
C CYS A 155 8.02 -14.04 5.34
N ALA A 156 7.60 -14.80 6.36
CA ALA A 156 6.82 -14.26 7.49
C ALA A 156 7.63 -13.24 8.29
N ARG A 157 8.91 -13.52 8.55
CA ARG A 157 9.82 -12.56 9.20
C ARG A 157 9.93 -11.26 8.40
N VAL A 158 10.15 -11.36 7.09
CA VAL A 158 10.23 -10.18 6.21
C VAL A 158 8.89 -9.46 6.11
N ALA A 159 7.76 -10.18 6.13
CA ALA A 159 6.42 -9.58 6.18
C ALA A 159 6.22 -8.74 7.44
N GLY A 160 6.74 -9.19 8.59
CA GLY A 160 6.77 -8.43 9.84
C GLY A 160 7.47 -7.08 9.67
N TRP A 161 8.69 -7.08 9.13
CA TRP A 161 9.43 -5.83 8.87
C TRP A 161 8.72 -4.91 7.86
N CYS A 162 8.11 -5.47 6.81
CA CYS A 162 7.29 -4.70 5.88
C CYS A 162 6.08 -4.04 6.55
N ARG A 163 5.33 -4.79 7.37
CA ARG A 163 4.16 -4.29 8.13
C ARG A 163 4.55 -3.11 8.98
N GLU A 164 5.65 -3.26 9.69
CA GLU A 164 6.24 -2.29 10.58
C GLU A 164 6.48 -0.95 9.83
N ILE A 165 7.21 -0.96 8.72
CA ILE A 165 7.45 0.25 7.90
C ILE A 165 6.13 0.82 7.35
N LEU A 166 5.23 -0.03 6.87
CA LEU A 166 3.95 0.42 6.28
C LEU A 166 3.01 1.02 7.33
N THR A 167 3.01 0.50 8.55
CA THR A 167 2.23 1.04 9.66
C THR A 167 2.72 2.44 10.03
N ASP A 168 4.05 2.63 10.06
CA ASP A 168 4.68 3.95 10.28
C ASP A 168 4.32 4.95 9.15
N MET A 169 3.96 4.45 7.96
CA MET A 169 3.44 5.25 6.84
C MET A 169 1.91 5.46 6.88
N GLY A 170 1.23 5.02 7.95
CA GLY A 170 -0.23 5.09 8.08
C GLY A 170 -0.99 4.09 7.20
N LEU A 171 -0.33 3.03 6.74
CA LEU A 171 -0.91 1.98 5.90
C LEU A 171 -1.07 0.69 6.69
N GLU A 172 -2.32 0.33 7.01
CA GLU A 172 -2.61 -1.00 7.54
C GLU A 172 -2.32 -2.07 6.48
N THR A 173 -1.83 -3.23 6.91
CA THR A 173 -1.40 -4.29 6.01
C THR A 173 -2.07 -5.62 6.32
N TYR A 174 -2.39 -6.35 5.26
CA TYR A 174 -3.13 -7.60 5.32
C TYR A 174 -2.36 -8.72 4.58
N PRO A 175 -1.89 -9.75 5.31
CA PRO A 175 -1.08 -10.80 4.74
C PRO A 175 -1.93 -11.91 4.09
N VAL A 176 -1.47 -12.40 2.96
CA VAL A 176 -2.07 -13.51 2.21
C VAL A 176 -0.96 -14.49 1.88
N THR A 177 -1.00 -15.70 2.46
CA THR A 177 -0.08 -16.75 2.01
C THR A 177 -0.36 -17.06 0.54
N SER A 178 0.66 -17.02 -0.32
CA SER A 178 0.47 -17.13 -1.77
C SER A 178 -0.20 -18.45 -2.19
N GLY A 179 -0.09 -19.49 -1.37
CA GLY A 179 -0.44 -20.87 -1.75
C GLY A 179 0.61 -21.51 -2.66
N SER A 180 1.77 -20.89 -2.83
CA SER A 180 2.89 -21.49 -3.57
C SER A 180 4.17 -21.63 -2.77
N LYS A 181 4.77 -20.50 -2.39
CA LYS A 181 6.06 -20.49 -1.68
C LYS A 181 6.14 -19.33 -0.69
N GLY A 182 5.65 -18.16 -1.11
CA GLY A 182 5.78 -16.92 -0.39
C GLY A 182 4.48 -16.37 0.20
N ILE A 183 4.51 -15.08 0.52
CA ILE A 183 3.42 -14.30 1.12
C ILE A 183 3.23 -13.03 0.28
N HIS A 184 1.99 -12.67 -0.02
CA HIS A 184 1.67 -11.33 -0.52
C HIS A 184 1.22 -10.46 0.65
N LEU A 185 1.76 -9.26 0.75
CA LEU A 185 1.33 -8.26 1.72
C LEU A 185 0.56 -7.17 0.98
N TYR A 186 -0.72 -7.01 1.30
CA TYR A 186 -1.56 -5.98 0.69
C TYR A 186 -1.75 -4.79 1.63
N ALA A 187 -1.81 -3.58 1.08
CA ALA A 187 -2.19 -2.37 1.81
C ALA A 187 -3.26 -1.62 1.00
N PRO A 188 -4.38 -1.18 1.62
CA PRO A 188 -5.41 -0.41 0.91
C PRO A 188 -4.87 0.97 0.51
N LEU A 189 -5.37 1.46 -0.62
CA LEU A 189 -5.07 2.79 -1.14
C LEU A 189 -6.37 3.51 -1.48
N GLU A 190 -6.36 4.83 -1.39
CA GLU A 190 -7.51 5.69 -1.67
C GLU A 190 -7.90 5.75 -3.17
N GLY A 191 -7.22 5.00 -4.06
CA GLY A 191 -7.53 4.98 -5.50
C GLY A 191 -7.06 6.22 -6.26
N ASP A 192 -5.86 6.70 -5.91
CA ASP A 192 -5.62 8.13 -5.89
C ASP A 192 -4.25 8.52 -6.52
N SER A 193 -3.32 7.59 -6.42
CA SER A 193 -1.97 7.64 -6.97
C SER A 193 -1.88 6.68 -8.14
N THR A 194 -1.09 7.02 -9.15
CA THR A 194 -0.90 6.17 -10.33
C THR A 194 -0.15 4.88 -10.00
N ALA A 195 -0.28 3.86 -10.87
CA ALA A 195 0.43 2.58 -10.68
C ALA A 195 1.96 2.75 -10.67
N ASP A 196 2.50 3.70 -11.43
CA ASP A 196 3.93 3.98 -11.45
C ASP A 196 4.40 4.64 -10.14
N GLU A 197 3.62 5.57 -9.58
CA GLU A 197 3.90 6.18 -8.27
C GLU A 197 3.89 5.12 -7.15
N ILE A 198 2.89 4.23 -7.13
CA ILE A 198 2.82 3.13 -6.15
C ILE A 198 3.96 2.13 -6.34
N ALA A 199 4.32 1.80 -7.58
CA ALA A 199 5.44 0.92 -7.85
C ALA A 199 6.78 1.50 -7.37
N GLU A 200 6.99 2.81 -7.49
CA GLU A 200 8.19 3.47 -6.98
C GLU A 200 8.23 3.50 -5.45
N VAL A 201 7.11 3.78 -4.77
CA VAL A 201 7.02 3.68 -3.30
C VAL A 201 7.37 2.26 -2.82
N ALA A 202 6.77 1.25 -3.43
CA ALA A 202 7.06 -0.15 -3.12
C ALA A 202 8.53 -0.50 -3.38
N HIS A 203 9.13 0.04 -4.44
CA HIS A 203 10.55 -0.16 -4.76
C HIS A 203 11.47 0.46 -3.71
N GLN A 204 11.22 1.70 -3.29
CA GLN A 204 12.01 2.35 -2.25
C GLN A 204 11.90 1.64 -0.90
N LEU A 205 10.71 1.18 -0.54
CA LEU A 205 10.51 0.35 0.66
C LEU A 205 11.31 -0.95 0.57
N ALA A 206 11.27 -1.65 -0.57
CA ALA A 206 12.03 -2.88 -0.78
C ALA A 206 13.55 -2.64 -0.67
N ARG A 207 14.05 -1.50 -1.16
CA ARG A 207 15.46 -1.13 -1.05
C ARG A 207 15.86 -0.78 0.38
N ALA A 208 15.03 -0.04 1.10
CA ALA A 208 15.26 0.26 2.51
C ALA A 208 15.35 -1.04 3.35
N LEU A 209 14.44 -1.99 3.13
CA LEU A 209 14.49 -3.29 3.79
C LEU A 209 15.73 -4.12 3.44
N GLU A 210 16.19 -4.08 2.19
CA GLU A 210 17.44 -4.73 1.78
C GLU A 210 18.66 -4.08 2.44
N GLU A 211 18.66 -2.76 2.63
CA GLU A 211 19.73 -2.05 3.34
C GLU A 211 19.78 -2.42 4.83
N ASP A 212 18.62 -2.53 5.48
CA ASP A 212 18.53 -2.81 6.92
C ASP A 212 18.72 -4.31 7.23
N HIS A 213 18.32 -5.19 6.31
CA HIS A 213 18.39 -6.65 6.47
C HIS A 213 19.08 -7.34 5.27
N PRO A 214 20.33 -6.99 4.93
CA PRO A 214 20.98 -7.43 3.70
C PRO A 214 21.21 -8.94 3.63
N ASP A 215 21.27 -9.63 4.76
CA ASP A 215 21.44 -11.09 4.81
C ASP A 215 20.11 -11.87 4.61
N HIS A 216 18.97 -11.18 4.69
CA HIS A 216 17.64 -11.79 4.62
C HIS A 216 16.80 -11.31 3.45
N VAL A 217 17.03 -10.10 2.95
CA VAL A 217 16.20 -9.43 1.94
C VAL A 217 17.00 -9.15 0.68
N VAL A 218 16.33 -9.21 -0.47
CA VAL A 218 16.83 -8.68 -1.74
C VAL A 218 15.71 -7.97 -2.48
N SER A 219 15.96 -6.78 -3.02
CA SER A 219 15.00 -6.03 -3.85
C SER A 219 15.27 -6.19 -5.36
N SER A 220 16.46 -6.69 -5.71
CA SER A 220 16.87 -6.91 -7.09
C SER A 220 16.23 -8.15 -7.71
N MET A 221 15.72 -8.00 -8.94
CA MET A 221 15.13 -9.12 -9.69
C MET A 221 16.15 -10.19 -10.13
N LYS A 222 17.46 -9.99 -9.95
CA LYS A 222 18.50 -10.96 -10.31
C LYS A 222 18.42 -12.21 -9.43
N LYS A 223 18.06 -13.35 -10.03
CA LYS A 223 17.95 -14.66 -9.32
C LYS A 223 19.23 -15.07 -8.59
N SER A 224 20.40 -14.71 -9.11
CA SER A 224 21.70 -15.04 -8.51
C SER A 224 21.92 -14.43 -7.12
N LEU A 225 21.15 -13.40 -6.76
CA LEU A 225 21.27 -12.70 -5.47
C LEU A 225 20.33 -13.24 -4.39
N ARG A 226 19.45 -14.19 -4.73
CA ARG A 226 18.34 -14.63 -3.86
C ARG A 226 18.69 -15.79 -2.93
N ARG A 227 19.87 -16.38 -3.03
CA ARG A 227 20.21 -17.57 -2.23
C ARG A 227 20.20 -17.22 -0.74
N GLY A 228 19.39 -17.93 0.05
CA GLY A 228 19.20 -17.71 1.48
C GLY A 228 18.40 -16.44 1.83
N LYS A 229 17.79 -15.77 0.83
CA LYS A 229 17.10 -14.49 1.01
C LYS A 229 15.67 -14.54 0.46
N VAL A 230 14.83 -13.66 0.96
CA VAL A 230 13.49 -13.38 0.43
C VAL A 230 13.58 -12.20 -0.53
N LEU A 231 13.06 -12.40 -1.74
CA LEU A 231 12.83 -11.30 -2.66
C LEU A 231 11.60 -10.51 -2.20
N VAL A 232 11.76 -9.19 -2.05
CA VAL A 232 10.60 -8.28 -1.94
C VAL A 232 10.30 -7.78 -3.36
N ASP A 233 9.42 -8.48 -4.08
CA ASP A 233 9.00 -8.11 -5.44
C ASP A 233 7.98 -6.98 -5.40
N TRP A 234 8.50 -5.77 -5.49
CA TRP A 234 7.75 -4.52 -5.63
C TRP A 234 7.12 -4.34 -7.02
N SER A 235 7.58 -5.08 -8.03
CA SER A 235 7.21 -4.85 -9.43
C SER A 235 5.77 -5.26 -9.75
N GLN A 236 5.12 -6.02 -8.86
CA GLN A 236 3.71 -6.42 -8.96
C GLN A 236 2.73 -5.23 -8.91
N ASN A 237 3.20 -4.04 -8.51
CA ASN A 237 2.43 -2.80 -8.51
C ASN A 237 2.38 -2.09 -9.88
N ASN A 238 3.19 -2.53 -10.85
CA ASN A 238 3.10 -2.00 -12.20
C ASN A 238 1.71 -2.30 -12.81
N GLY A 239 1.08 -1.31 -13.44
CA GLY A 239 -0.30 -1.41 -13.95
C GLY A 239 -0.54 -2.51 -15.00
N HIS A 240 0.51 -3.05 -15.61
CA HIS A 240 0.45 -4.15 -16.57
C HIS A 240 0.69 -5.54 -15.97
N LYS A 241 0.97 -5.61 -14.67
CA LYS A 241 1.18 -6.86 -13.93
C LYS A 241 -0.11 -7.30 -13.26
N THR A 242 -0.17 -8.60 -12.97
CA THR A 242 -1.27 -9.23 -12.25
C THR A 242 -0.68 -10.16 -11.21
N THR A 243 -1.28 -10.15 -10.03
CA THR A 243 -0.94 -11.04 -8.92
C THR A 243 -2.09 -12.03 -8.74
N VAL A 244 -1.81 -13.23 -8.22
CA VAL A 244 -2.89 -14.18 -7.92
C VAL A 244 -3.86 -13.53 -6.93
N CYS A 245 -5.15 -13.59 -7.28
CA CYS A 245 -6.19 -12.97 -6.49
C CYS A 245 -6.35 -13.72 -5.16
N PRO A 246 -6.56 -13.01 -4.02
CA PRO A 246 -6.93 -13.68 -2.77
C PRO A 246 -8.09 -14.65 -2.98
N TYR A 247 -8.04 -15.79 -2.29
CA TYR A 247 -8.95 -16.94 -2.42
C TYR A 247 -8.86 -17.75 -3.71
N SER A 248 -8.02 -17.38 -4.69
CA SER A 248 -7.78 -18.21 -5.87
C SER A 248 -7.06 -19.51 -5.49
N LEU A 249 -7.45 -20.63 -6.11
CA LEU A 249 -6.66 -21.86 -6.09
C LEU A 249 -5.31 -21.65 -6.79
N ARG A 250 -4.37 -22.54 -6.53
CA ARG A 250 -3.04 -22.61 -7.14
C ARG A 250 -2.89 -23.90 -7.93
N GLY A 251 -2.39 -23.80 -9.16
CA GLY A 251 -2.15 -24.96 -10.03
C GLY A 251 -0.87 -25.71 -9.63
N ARG A 252 -0.88 -26.29 -8.42
CA ARG A 252 0.19 -27.11 -7.82
C ARG A 252 -0.25 -28.56 -7.72
N LEU A 253 0.59 -29.42 -7.14
CA LEU A 253 0.26 -30.85 -6.96
C LEU A 253 -1.00 -31.03 -6.10
N GLU A 254 -1.14 -30.19 -5.08
CA GLU A 254 -2.28 -30.14 -4.18
C GLU A 254 -3.05 -28.83 -4.39
N PRO A 255 -4.38 -28.79 -4.14
CA PRO A 255 -5.24 -27.62 -4.36
C PRO A 255 -5.09 -26.59 -3.23
N THR A 256 -3.88 -26.03 -3.08
CA THR A 256 -3.59 -24.94 -2.16
C THR A 256 -4.18 -23.62 -2.65
N VAL A 257 -4.38 -22.67 -1.73
CA VAL A 257 -5.06 -21.40 -1.98
C VAL A 257 -4.15 -20.20 -1.68
N ALA A 258 -4.33 -19.10 -2.42
CA ALA A 258 -3.88 -17.78 -1.98
C ALA A 258 -4.72 -17.31 -0.79
N ALA A 259 -4.41 -17.82 0.41
CA ALA A 259 -5.27 -17.73 1.59
C ALA A 259 -4.94 -16.52 2.48
N PRO A 260 -5.91 -15.60 2.72
CA PRO A 260 -5.79 -14.55 3.72
C PRO A 260 -5.56 -15.08 5.12
N ARG A 261 -4.69 -14.40 5.87
CA ARG A 261 -4.26 -14.77 7.23
C ARG A 261 -4.37 -13.59 8.17
N THR A 262 -4.50 -13.87 9.46
CA THR A 262 -4.25 -12.86 10.50
C THR A 262 -2.75 -12.73 10.75
N TRP A 263 -2.32 -11.64 11.39
CA TRP A 263 -0.91 -11.49 11.78
C TRP A 263 -0.45 -12.53 12.79
N GLU A 264 -1.31 -12.89 13.76
CA GLU A 264 -1.06 -13.98 14.71
C GLU A 264 -0.73 -15.30 13.98
N GLU A 265 -1.46 -15.61 12.92
CA GLU A 265 -1.20 -16.81 12.11
C GLU A 265 0.08 -16.72 11.29
N ILE A 266 0.48 -15.53 10.86
CA ILE A 266 1.76 -15.33 10.15
C ILE A 266 2.94 -15.54 11.10
N GLU A 267 2.78 -15.17 12.36
CA GLU A 267 3.80 -15.31 13.40
C GLU A 267 3.88 -16.73 13.98
N ASP A 268 2.92 -17.60 13.65
CA ASP A 268 2.91 -19.01 14.09
C ASP A 268 4.08 -19.80 13.49
N PRO A 269 4.95 -20.43 14.30
CA PRO A 269 6.02 -21.31 13.84
C PRO A 269 5.55 -22.51 12.99
N GLN A 270 4.27 -22.86 13.03
CA GLN A 270 3.64 -23.91 12.23
C GLN A 270 3.01 -23.38 10.93
N LEU A 271 3.27 -22.13 10.56
CA LEU A 271 2.77 -21.51 9.35
C LEU A 271 3.01 -22.38 8.12
N ARG A 272 1.92 -22.69 7.42
CA ARG A 272 1.92 -23.37 6.12
C ARG A 272 0.86 -22.78 5.21
N HIS A 273 0.97 -23.12 3.93
CA HIS A 273 -0.11 -22.88 2.96
C HIS A 273 -1.33 -23.73 3.30
N LEU A 274 -2.51 -23.16 3.02
CA LEU A 274 -3.80 -23.81 3.27
C LEU A 274 -4.34 -24.46 1.99
N GLY A 275 -4.94 -25.64 2.16
CA GLY A 275 -5.73 -26.31 1.13
C GLY A 275 -7.13 -25.71 0.98
N MET A 276 -7.79 -26.01 -0.12
CA MET A 276 -9.13 -25.49 -0.41
C MET A 276 -10.18 -25.85 0.67
N ASP A 277 -10.10 -27.04 1.26
CA ASP A 277 -11.05 -27.51 2.28
C ASP A 277 -10.92 -26.70 3.58
N GLU A 278 -9.68 -26.42 4.00
CA GLU A 278 -9.38 -25.63 5.19
C GLU A 278 -9.82 -24.17 5.02
N VAL A 279 -9.66 -23.62 3.80
CA VAL A 279 -10.16 -22.27 3.49
C VAL A 279 -11.68 -22.23 3.52
N LEU A 280 -12.37 -23.28 3.06
CA LEU A 280 -13.82 -23.35 3.14
C LEU A 280 -14.32 -23.47 4.57
N GLU A 281 -13.67 -24.27 5.42
CA GLU A 281 -13.98 -24.39 6.85
C GLU A 281 -13.87 -23.02 7.54
N ARG A 282 -12.79 -22.29 7.28
CA ARG A 282 -12.60 -20.92 7.82
C ARG A 282 -13.66 -19.93 7.31
N ALA A 283 -14.13 -20.10 6.08
CA ALA A 283 -15.13 -19.22 5.49
C ALA A 283 -16.54 -19.40 6.09
N GLU A 284 -16.82 -20.50 6.80
CA GLU A 284 -18.13 -20.76 7.41
C GLU A 284 -18.47 -19.74 8.51
N ASP A 285 -17.46 -19.28 9.25
CA ASP A 285 -17.60 -18.24 10.29
C ASP A 285 -17.63 -16.82 9.73
N ARG A 286 -17.42 -16.65 8.41
CA ARG A 286 -17.43 -15.37 7.66
C ARG A 286 -16.53 -14.26 8.21
N GLN A 287 -15.52 -14.59 9.00
CA GLN A 287 -14.47 -13.65 9.36
C GLN A 287 -13.47 -13.60 8.21
N ASP A 288 -13.52 -12.53 7.42
CA ASP A 288 -12.57 -12.28 6.34
C ASP A 288 -11.44 -11.36 6.83
N PRO A 289 -10.20 -11.85 7.02
CA PRO A 289 -9.09 -11.03 7.50
C PRO A 289 -8.74 -9.86 6.56
N ILE A 290 -9.17 -9.92 5.30
CA ILE A 290 -8.90 -8.89 4.29
C ILE A 290 -10.18 -8.15 3.86
N ALA A 291 -11.26 -8.20 4.64
CA ALA A 291 -12.51 -7.50 4.32
C ALA A 291 -12.30 -6.02 3.96
N PRO A 292 -11.41 -5.25 4.64
CA PRO A 292 -11.18 -3.84 4.31
C PRO A 292 -10.57 -3.58 2.92
N LEU A 293 -9.98 -4.59 2.26
CA LEU A 293 -9.48 -4.47 0.88
C LEU A 293 -10.59 -4.64 -0.18
N GLY A 294 -11.73 -5.21 0.22
CA GLY A 294 -12.83 -5.54 -0.68
C GLY A 294 -13.67 -4.32 -1.02
N LEU A 295 -14.12 -4.24 -2.28
CA LEU A 295 -15.17 -3.28 -2.63
C LEU A 295 -16.50 -3.87 -2.15
N ALA A 296 -17.14 -3.24 -1.17
CA ALA A 296 -18.48 -3.63 -0.75
C ALA A 296 -19.43 -3.51 -1.96
N ALA A 297 -20.15 -4.59 -2.27
CA ALA A 297 -21.15 -4.57 -3.32
C ALA A 297 -22.28 -3.58 -2.94
N GLY A 298 -22.20 -2.32 -3.42
CA GLY A 298 -23.32 -1.37 -3.40
C GLY A 298 -23.15 -0.01 -2.70
N ALA A 299 -21.95 0.49 -2.38
CA ALA A 299 -21.78 1.82 -1.76
C ALA A 299 -21.04 2.81 -2.67
N GLY A 300 -21.79 3.56 -3.49
CA GLY A 300 -21.31 4.75 -4.18
C GLY A 300 -21.65 6.02 -3.39
N GLY A 301 -20.67 6.88 -3.11
CA GLY A 301 -20.89 8.22 -2.58
C GLY A 301 -19.61 8.90 -2.09
N SER A 302 -19.25 10.04 -2.70
CA SER A 302 -18.12 10.91 -2.30
C SER A 302 -18.66 12.30 -1.89
N PRO A 303 -18.19 12.95 -0.78
CA PRO A 303 -18.59 14.31 -0.41
C PRO A 303 -17.59 15.40 -0.84
N THR A 304 -18.13 16.56 -1.22
CA THR A 304 -17.46 17.78 -1.72
C THR A 304 -16.89 18.69 -0.62
N ALA A 305 -15.82 19.45 -0.93
CA ALA A 305 -15.05 20.30 0.00
C ALA A 305 -15.51 21.78 0.08
N THR A 306 -15.50 22.36 1.30
CA THR A 306 -15.45 23.80 1.61
C THR A 306 -14.22 24.11 2.48
N ALA A 307 -13.79 25.38 2.54
CA ALA A 307 -12.53 25.86 3.15
C ALA A 307 -12.15 25.13 4.45
N ARG A 308 -11.11 24.29 4.36
CA ARG A 308 -10.73 23.32 5.38
C ARG A 308 -9.95 23.99 6.50
N ASP A 309 -10.32 23.65 7.72
CA ASP A 309 -9.52 23.90 8.90
C ASP A 309 -8.27 23.00 8.84
N ARG A 310 -7.08 23.61 8.73
CA ARG A 310 -5.82 22.86 8.49
C ARG A 310 -5.46 21.91 9.64
N LEU A 311 -5.99 22.16 10.84
CA LEU A 311 -5.78 21.33 12.02
C LEU A 311 -6.93 20.31 12.24
N GLU A 312 -7.89 20.21 11.31
CA GLU A 312 -9.01 19.26 11.42
C GLU A 312 -8.53 17.81 11.52
N VAL A 313 -7.58 17.42 10.65
CA VAL A 313 -6.98 16.08 10.67
C VAL A 313 -6.14 15.86 11.92
N TYR A 314 -5.43 16.90 12.38
CA TYR A 314 -4.65 16.82 13.61
C TYR A 314 -5.56 16.53 14.81
N ARG A 315 -6.62 17.34 15.01
CA ARG A 315 -7.53 17.20 16.15
C ARG A 315 -8.36 15.92 16.10
N SER A 316 -8.71 15.41 14.92
CA SER A 316 -9.49 14.17 14.82
C SER A 316 -8.69 12.92 15.22
N LYS A 317 -7.35 13.00 15.18
CA LYS A 317 -6.44 11.91 15.56
C LYS A 317 -6.07 11.91 17.06
N ARG A 318 -6.41 12.95 17.82
CA ARG A 318 -6.02 13.09 19.23
C ARG A 318 -7.24 13.09 20.13
N ASP A 319 -7.15 12.35 21.23
CA ASP A 319 -8.05 12.47 22.36
C ASP A 319 -7.38 13.32 23.44
N PRO A 320 -7.81 14.58 23.67
CA PRO A 320 -7.17 15.48 24.63
C PRO A 320 -7.24 14.99 26.08
N GLU A 321 -8.07 13.98 26.38
CA GLU A 321 -8.08 13.33 27.71
C GLU A 321 -6.97 12.28 27.86
N LYS A 322 -6.35 11.84 26.76
CA LYS A 322 -5.41 10.72 26.74
C LYS A 322 -4.02 11.08 26.24
N THR A 323 -3.90 12.05 25.33
CA THR A 323 -2.59 12.51 24.86
C THR A 323 -2.10 13.73 25.64
N PRO A 324 -0.80 13.81 25.98
CA PRO A 324 -0.17 15.03 26.50
C PRO A 324 0.10 16.07 25.39
N GLU A 325 -0.15 15.75 24.12
CA GLU A 325 0.02 16.68 22.99
C GLU A 325 -0.94 17.89 23.09
N PRO A 326 -0.52 19.09 22.63
CA PRO A 326 -1.39 20.26 22.60
C PRO A 326 -2.52 20.10 21.57
N VAL A 327 -3.78 20.17 22.01
CA VAL A 327 -4.96 20.09 21.14
C VAL A 327 -5.76 21.40 21.22
N PRO A 328 -5.49 22.39 20.36
CA PRO A 328 -6.23 23.64 20.37
C PRO A 328 -7.70 23.41 20.00
N ALA A 329 -8.61 24.20 20.57
CA ALA A 329 -10.03 24.14 20.22
C ALA A 329 -10.25 24.51 18.75
N ALA A 330 -11.30 23.94 18.12
CA ALA A 330 -11.71 24.35 16.77
C ALA A 330 -12.09 25.84 16.78
N HIS A 331 -11.70 26.59 15.74
CA HIS A 331 -11.99 28.01 15.64
C HIS A 331 -13.50 28.26 15.60
N SER A 332 -14.11 28.60 16.74
CA SER A 332 -15.29 29.48 16.75
C SER A 332 -14.73 30.86 16.43
N GLY A 333 -15.08 31.43 15.27
CA GLY A 333 -14.49 32.68 14.75
C GLY A 333 -14.74 33.92 15.62
N ASP A 334 -14.11 33.97 16.79
CA ASP A 334 -14.08 35.10 17.72
C ASP A 334 -12.74 35.84 17.58
N ASP A 335 -12.81 37.17 17.57
CA ASP A 335 -11.70 38.10 17.32
C ASP A 335 -10.48 37.90 18.26
N ALA A 336 -10.66 37.31 19.44
CA ALA A 336 -9.60 37.11 20.43
C ALA A 336 -8.54 36.06 20.03
N SER A 337 -8.87 35.10 19.14
CA SER A 337 -7.90 34.15 18.60
C SER A 337 -7.10 34.69 17.41
N GLN A 338 -7.62 35.73 16.74
CA GLN A 338 -6.97 36.37 15.60
C GLN A 338 -5.76 37.18 16.06
N ASP A 339 -5.88 37.94 17.16
CA ASP A 339 -4.79 38.76 17.71
C ASP A 339 -3.58 37.93 18.20
N ALA A 340 -3.81 36.73 18.73
CA ALA A 340 -2.75 35.82 19.17
C ALA A 340 -2.03 35.14 17.98
N GLN A 341 -2.80 34.79 16.95
CA GLN A 341 -2.28 34.27 15.68
C GLN A 341 -1.44 35.33 14.96
N ASP A 342 -1.95 36.57 14.86
CA ASP A 342 -1.27 37.70 14.23
C ASP A 342 0.01 38.09 15.00
N ALA A 343 0.05 37.92 16.32
CA ALA A 343 1.24 38.12 17.14
C ALA A 343 2.31 37.04 16.92
N LEU A 344 1.91 35.76 16.75
CA LEU A 344 2.81 34.65 16.43
C LEU A 344 3.31 34.68 14.98
N GLU A 345 2.53 35.27 14.06
CA GLU A 345 2.92 35.52 12.66
C GLU A 345 3.82 36.76 12.49
N ALA A 346 3.90 37.64 13.50
CA ALA A 346 4.78 38.80 13.53
C ALA A 346 6.23 38.48 13.97
N GLU A 347 6.47 37.31 14.57
CA GLU A 347 7.81 36.79 14.88
C GLU A 347 8.45 36.13 13.65
N ALA A 348 9.80 36.03 13.63
CA ALA A 348 10.48 35.33 12.54
C ALA A 348 10.01 33.86 12.51
N PRO A 349 9.62 33.32 11.33
CA PRO A 349 9.04 31.99 11.25
C PRO A 349 10.03 30.95 11.79
N MET A 350 9.53 29.97 12.53
CA MET A 350 10.35 28.95 13.18
C MET A 350 10.43 27.64 12.40
N PHE A 351 11.44 26.84 12.70
CA PHE A 351 11.40 25.39 12.49
C PHE A 351 11.62 24.66 13.79
N VAL A 352 11.15 23.41 13.80
CA VAL A 352 11.46 22.43 14.82
C VAL A 352 11.81 21.11 14.16
N ILE A 353 12.77 20.40 14.74
CA ILE A 353 13.07 19.02 14.42
C ILE A 353 12.96 18.25 15.73
N GLN A 354 11.99 17.35 15.82
CA GLN A 354 11.78 16.49 16.97
C GLN A 354 12.30 15.10 16.65
N GLU A 355 13.06 14.51 17.56
CA GLU A 355 13.42 13.10 17.53
C GLU A 355 12.28 12.32 18.19
N HIS A 356 11.68 11.40 17.44
CA HIS A 356 10.50 10.67 17.83
C HIS A 356 10.82 9.17 17.90
N HIS A 357 10.94 8.65 19.12
CA HIS A 357 11.09 7.24 19.44
C HIS A 357 9.71 6.60 19.54
N ALA A 358 9.03 6.52 18.40
CA ALA A 358 7.81 5.72 18.25
C ALA A 358 8.18 4.22 18.11
N SER A 359 7.33 3.44 17.43
CA SER A 359 7.70 2.11 16.90
C SER A 359 9.08 2.09 16.23
N ARG A 360 9.41 3.18 15.52
CA ARG A 360 10.74 3.48 14.99
C ARG A 360 11.16 4.90 15.29
N LEU A 361 12.46 5.02 15.53
CA LEU A 361 13.14 6.29 15.55
C LEU A 361 13.00 6.99 14.20
N HIS A 362 12.42 8.18 14.20
CA HIS A 362 12.42 9.09 13.08
C HIS A 362 12.54 10.54 13.56
N TRP A 363 12.77 11.46 12.63
CA TRP A 363 12.84 12.88 12.94
C TRP A 363 11.71 13.61 12.25
N ASP A 364 10.85 14.24 13.03
CA ASP A 364 9.79 15.09 12.56
C ASP A 364 10.35 16.49 12.25
N PHE A 365 10.55 16.77 10.96
CA PHE A 365 10.98 18.09 10.48
C PHE A 365 9.74 18.95 10.24
N ARG A 366 9.58 20.04 10.98
CA ARG A 366 8.44 20.94 10.85
C ARG A 366 8.87 22.38 10.59
N LEU A 367 8.15 23.04 9.68
CA LEU A 367 8.38 24.42 9.27
C LEU A 367 7.12 25.24 9.54
N GLN A 368 7.26 26.37 10.25
CA GLN A 368 6.15 27.30 10.43
C GLN A 368 5.82 27.96 9.09
N HIS A 369 4.59 27.77 8.62
CA HIS A 369 4.08 28.42 7.44
C HIS A 369 2.56 28.54 7.49
N SER A 370 2.02 29.73 7.19
CA SER A 370 0.57 29.99 7.17
C SER A 370 -0.16 29.58 8.46
N GLY A 371 0.38 29.98 9.62
CA GLY A 371 -0.26 29.79 10.93
C GLY A 371 -0.19 28.37 11.53
N VAL A 372 0.51 27.44 10.88
CA VAL A 372 0.69 26.04 11.33
C VAL A 372 2.13 25.57 11.15
N LEU A 373 2.45 24.42 11.74
CA LEU A 373 3.69 23.67 11.49
C LEU A 373 3.47 22.63 10.39
N VAL A 374 3.92 22.95 9.17
CA VAL A 374 3.92 22.01 8.04
C VAL A 374 5.02 20.99 8.27
N SER A 375 4.67 19.71 8.15
CA SER A 375 5.37 18.65 8.85
C SER A 375 5.78 17.47 7.96
N TRP A 376 6.99 16.96 8.15
CA TRP A 376 7.51 15.77 7.48
C TRP A 376 8.19 14.82 8.46
N ALA A 377 7.81 13.54 8.42
CA ALA A 377 8.56 12.47 9.06
C ALA A 377 9.78 12.09 8.20
N VAL A 378 10.97 12.10 8.79
CA VAL A 378 12.25 11.79 8.14
C VAL A 378 12.92 10.60 8.84
N PRO A 379 12.72 9.36 8.35
CA PRO A 379 13.13 8.15 9.08
C PRO A 379 14.64 8.05 9.40
N LYS A 380 15.50 8.58 8.53
CA LYS A 380 16.96 8.53 8.71
C LYS A 380 17.54 9.88 9.14
N GLY A 381 16.70 10.77 9.65
CA GLY A 381 17.05 12.13 10.07
C GLY A 381 17.41 13.06 8.89
N PRO A 382 17.45 14.38 9.12
CA PRO A 382 17.87 15.34 8.12
C PRO A 382 19.28 15.02 7.61
N PRO A 383 19.56 15.13 6.30
CA PRO A 383 20.91 14.93 5.80
C PRO A 383 21.84 16.04 6.33
N LEU A 384 22.98 15.64 6.88
CA LEU A 384 24.04 16.55 7.34
C LEU A 384 25.17 16.73 6.31
N VAL A 385 25.10 15.96 5.23
CA VAL A 385 26.04 15.97 4.10
C VAL A 385 25.27 16.03 2.78
N THR A 386 25.86 16.66 1.75
CA THR A 386 25.15 17.07 0.52
C THR A 386 24.98 15.97 -0.53
N ASP A 387 25.61 14.82 -0.33
CA ASP A 387 25.59 13.67 -1.25
C ASP A 387 24.52 12.63 -0.88
N VAL A 388 23.76 12.88 0.17
CA VAL A 388 22.70 12.00 0.66
C VAL A 388 21.35 12.71 0.55
N ASN A 389 20.40 12.04 -0.10
CA ASN A 389 18.99 12.43 -0.08
C ASN A 389 18.24 11.57 0.94
N ARG A 390 17.27 12.17 1.62
CA ARG A 390 16.43 11.48 2.60
C ARG A 390 14.99 11.50 2.12
N LEU A 391 14.30 10.39 2.29
CA LEU A 391 12.85 10.37 2.17
C LEU A 391 12.27 11.23 3.30
N ALA A 392 11.35 12.13 2.95
CA ALA A 392 10.58 12.94 3.87
C ALA A 392 9.11 12.74 3.52
N VAL A 393 8.32 12.22 4.46
CA VAL A 393 6.91 11.94 4.24
C VAL A 393 6.10 13.01 4.95
N GLN A 394 5.36 13.83 4.21
CA GLN A 394 4.53 14.88 4.75
C GLN A 394 3.39 14.27 5.58
N THR A 395 3.27 14.69 6.83
CA THR A 395 2.20 14.30 7.75
C THR A 395 1.15 15.41 7.83
N GLU A 396 0.12 15.24 8.66
CA GLU A 396 -0.78 16.36 8.97
C GLU A 396 -0.02 17.57 9.54
N ASP A 397 -0.61 18.76 9.34
CA ASP A 397 -0.11 19.99 9.95
C ASP A 397 -0.29 19.95 11.47
N HIS A 398 0.67 20.53 12.19
CA HIS A 398 0.65 20.59 13.66
C HIS A 398 0.37 22.02 14.13
N PRO A 399 -0.23 22.22 15.32
CA PRO A 399 -0.40 23.55 15.89
C PRO A 399 0.97 24.15 16.26
N LEU A 400 1.09 25.49 16.25
CA LEU A 400 2.36 26.16 16.59
C LEU A 400 2.87 25.80 17.99
N GLU A 401 1.94 25.61 18.93
CA GLU A 401 2.24 25.15 20.31
C GLU A 401 2.94 23.79 20.36
N TYR A 402 2.76 22.95 19.34
CA TYR A 402 3.46 21.66 19.22
C TYR A 402 4.98 21.83 19.04
N GLY A 403 5.42 22.99 18.56
CA GLY A 403 6.83 23.26 18.26
C GLY A 403 7.76 23.22 19.47
N THR A 404 7.21 23.28 20.68
CA THR A 404 7.95 23.19 21.95
C THR A 404 7.60 21.93 22.75
N PHE A 405 6.79 21.03 22.19
CA PHE A 405 6.39 19.82 22.86
C PHE A 405 7.56 18.83 22.97
N GLU A 406 7.78 18.33 24.19
CA GLU A 406 8.64 17.20 24.51
C GLU A 406 7.90 16.35 25.55
N GLY A 407 7.93 15.02 25.40
CA GLY A 407 7.22 14.13 26.32
C GLY A 407 6.98 12.73 25.76
N SER A 408 6.33 11.89 26.56
CA SER A 408 5.96 10.54 26.18
C SER A 408 4.48 10.47 25.81
N ILE A 409 4.18 10.16 24.55
CA ILE A 409 2.84 9.87 24.06
C ILE A 409 2.53 8.40 24.37
N PRO A 410 1.38 8.07 24.99
CA PRO A 410 1.03 6.68 25.31
C PRO A 410 1.09 5.76 24.09
N GLU A 411 1.57 4.52 24.27
CA GLU A 411 1.79 3.56 23.17
C GLU A 411 0.49 3.17 22.41
N ASP A 412 -0.66 3.30 23.05
CA ASP A 412 -1.99 3.04 22.48
C ASP A 412 -2.63 4.25 21.77
N GLU A 413 -1.99 5.42 21.85
CA GLU A 413 -2.42 6.64 21.20
C GLU A 413 -1.70 6.86 19.86
N TYR A 414 -2.30 7.66 18.99
CA TYR A 414 -1.73 7.96 17.68
C TYR A 414 -0.38 8.67 17.83
N GLY A 415 0.67 8.12 17.23
CA GLY A 415 2.03 8.64 17.40
C GLY A 415 2.65 8.32 18.77
N GLY A 416 2.22 7.23 19.43
CA GLY A 416 2.81 6.76 20.68
C GLY A 416 4.33 6.60 20.60
N GLY A 417 5.04 7.14 21.59
CA GLY A 417 6.50 7.22 21.59
C GLY A 417 7.05 8.35 22.45
N GLU A 418 8.38 8.38 22.61
CA GLU A 418 9.08 9.49 23.25
C GLU A 418 9.44 10.55 22.21
N VAL A 419 9.00 11.79 22.42
CA VAL A 419 9.29 12.95 21.57
C VAL A 419 10.25 13.86 22.32
N THR A 420 11.41 14.13 21.72
CA THR A 420 12.44 15.03 22.25
C THR A 420 12.87 16.05 21.21
N LEU A 421 13.29 17.23 21.65
CA LEU A 421 13.65 18.33 20.76
C LEU A 421 15.08 18.18 20.23
N TRP A 422 15.23 17.78 18.98
CA TRP A 422 16.53 17.56 18.32
C TRP A 422 17.19 18.87 17.86
N ASP A 423 16.42 19.75 17.21
CA ASP A 423 16.85 21.11 16.88
C ASP A 423 15.64 22.04 16.76
N SER A 424 15.87 23.34 16.89
CA SER A 424 14.86 24.37 16.70
C SER A 424 15.51 25.69 16.34
N GLY A 425 14.77 26.60 15.77
CA GLY A 425 15.28 27.93 15.51
C GLY A 425 14.43 28.68 14.50
N THR A 426 15.03 29.63 13.80
CA THR A 426 14.33 30.41 12.78
C THR A 426 14.59 29.86 11.39
N ILE A 427 13.67 30.15 10.47
CA ILE A 427 13.83 29.86 9.05
C ILE A 427 13.80 31.14 8.22
N GLU A 428 14.59 31.13 7.16
CA GLU A 428 14.41 32.01 6.02
C GLU A 428 13.78 31.20 4.90
N ILE A 429 12.55 31.56 4.54
CA ILE A 429 11.84 30.91 3.43
C ILE A 429 12.31 31.56 2.12
N GLU A 430 13.24 30.92 1.42
CA GLU A 430 13.67 31.38 0.11
C GLU A 430 12.64 31.08 -0.98
N LYS A 431 11.95 29.94 -0.83
CA LYS A 431 10.98 29.48 -1.82
C LYS A 431 9.95 28.56 -1.17
N TRP A 432 8.68 28.90 -1.32
CA TRP A 432 7.59 28.02 -0.93
C TRP A 432 6.62 27.86 -2.09
N ARG A 433 6.58 26.66 -2.67
CA ARG A 433 5.58 26.25 -3.66
C ARG A 433 4.83 25.06 -3.09
N GLU A 434 3.66 25.34 -2.53
CA GLU A 434 2.77 24.36 -1.91
C GLU A 434 2.62 23.11 -2.79
N GLY A 435 2.84 21.92 -2.21
CA GLY A 435 2.75 20.63 -2.90
C GLY A 435 3.75 20.43 -4.06
N LYS A 436 4.84 21.21 -4.13
CA LYS A 436 5.83 21.12 -5.22
C LYS A 436 7.28 21.19 -4.75
N GLU A 437 7.65 22.25 -4.06
CA GLU A 437 9.02 22.46 -3.59
C GLU A 437 9.05 23.50 -2.50
N VAL A 438 9.86 23.24 -1.48
CA VAL A 438 10.15 24.17 -0.40
C VAL A 438 11.67 24.27 -0.28
N ILE A 439 12.20 25.49 -0.32
CA ILE A 439 13.61 25.77 -0.08
C ILE A 439 13.68 26.75 1.08
N VAL A 440 14.37 26.33 2.14
CA VAL A 440 14.50 27.08 3.39
C VAL A 440 15.95 27.06 3.84
N VAL A 441 16.37 28.15 4.47
CA VAL A 441 17.58 28.17 5.29
C VAL A 441 17.14 28.06 6.75
N CYS A 442 17.64 27.04 7.45
CA CYS A 442 17.36 26.80 8.86
C CYS A 442 18.53 27.31 9.70
N HIS A 443 18.24 28.17 10.68
CA HIS A 443 19.18 28.70 11.65
C HIS A 443 18.94 28.01 12.99
N GLY A 444 19.57 26.84 13.17
CA GLY A 444 19.40 26.01 14.36
C GLY A 444 20.16 26.50 15.58
N ARG A 445 19.92 25.85 16.72
CA ARG A 445 20.63 26.15 17.97
C ARG A 445 22.12 25.78 17.85
N PRO A 446 23.02 26.48 18.56
CA PRO A 446 24.45 26.13 18.58
C PRO A 446 24.75 24.68 18.97
N ASP A 447 23.93 24.09 19.84
CA ASP A 447 24.00 22.71 20.34
C ASP A 447 22.93 21.79 19.72
N GLY A 448 22.17 22.28 18.74
CA GLY A 448 21.14 21.52 18.04
C GLY A 448 21.69 20.55 17.00
N GLY A 449 20.86 19.60 16.56
CA GLY A 449 21.23 18.53 15.63
C GLY A 449 21.80 18.98 14.27
N LEU A 450 21.54 20.22 13.84
CA LEU A 450 22.13 20.79 12.61
C LEU A 450 23.55 21.36 12.81
N GLY A 451 23.97 21.50 14.08
CA GLY A 451 25.32 21.90 14.48
C GLY A 451 25.56 23.42 14.52
N GLY A 452 24.51 24.24 14.72
CA GLY A 452 24.61 25.69 14.88
C GLY A 452 24.92 26.52 13.64
N ALA A 453 25.44 25.90 12.58
CA ALA A 453 25.64 26.56 11.29
C ALA A 453 24.32 26.61 10.49
N PRO A 454 24.02 27.71 9.77
CA PRO A 454 22.87 27.78 8.88
C PRO A 454 22.87 26.64 7.85
N ARG A 455 21.73 25.94 7.70
CA ARG A 455 21.58 24.83 6.75
C ARG A 455 20.50 25.12 5.72
N ARG A 456 20.87 25.07 4.45
CA ARG A 456 19.93 25.19 3.34
C ARG A 456 19.43 23.83 2.89
N TYR A 457 18.13 23.63 3.04
CA TYR A 457 17.41 22.42 2.67
C TYR A 457 16.46 22.67 1.51
N ALA A 458 16.39 21.71 0.60
CA ALA A 458 15.34 21.63 -0.40
C ALA A 458 14.47 20.40 -0.11
N PHE A 459 13.19 20.63 0.14
CA PHE A 459 12.14 19.62 0.09
C PHE A 459 11.60 19.65 -1.33
N ILE A 460 11.79 18.57 -2.06
CA ILE A 460 11.31 18.45 -3.44
C ILE A 460 10.19 17.44 -3.43
N HIS A 461 8.99 17.93 -3.71
CA HIS A 461 7.84 17.07 -3.83
C HIS A 461 8.05 16.16 -5.05
N THR A 462 7.85 14.86 -4.89
CA THR A 462 8.13 13.91 -5.97
C THR A 462 7.03 13.87 -7.05
N GLY A 463 6.14 14.87 -7.07
CA GLY A 463 4.85 14.82 -7.77
C GLY A 463 4.88 14.66 -9.29
N GLY A 464 3.99 13.79 -9.80
CA GLY A 464 2.80 14.23 -10.55
C GLY A 464 2.98 15.10 -11.79
N MET A 465 3.69 14.62 -12.81
CA MET A 465 3.66 15.18 -14.17
C MET A 465 2.60 14.44 -15.01
N GLY A 466 1.30 14.70 -14.80
CA GLY A 466 0.26 14.11 -15.65
C GLY A 466 -1.19 14.24 -15.19
N SER A 467 -2.02 14.76 -16.11
CA SER A 467 -3.50 14.70 -16.19
C SER A 467 -4.35 15.54 -15.22
N SER A 468 -5.27 16.31 -15.82
CA SER A 468 -6.19 17.29 -15.24
C SER A 468 -7.45 16.70 -14.58
N ARG A 469 -7.43 15.43 -14.17
CA ARG A 469 -8.58 14.77 -13.52
C ARG A 469 -8.10 13.85 -12.39
N LYS A 470 -7.87 14.41 -11.20
CA LYS A 470 -7.65 13.68 -9.95
C LYS A 470 -8.77 14.03 -8.95
N SER A 471 -9.24 13.06 -8.16
CA SER A 471 -10.10 13.29 -7.00
C SER A 471 -9.34 14.05 -5.89
N ALA A 472 -10.01 14.52 -4.84
CA ALA A 472 -9.36 15.30 -3.78
C ALA A 472 -8.36 14.47 -2.95
N ALA A 473 -8.73 13.24 -2.58
CA ALA A 473 -7.86 12.32 -1.84
C ALA A 473 -6.58 11.98 -2.64
N ALA A 474 -6.74 11.74 -3.96
CA ALA A 474 -5.69 11.51 -4.98
C ALA A 474 -4.63 12.57 -5.10
N LYS A 475 -5.03 13.79 -4.81
CA LYS A 475 -4.10 14.90 -4.75
C LYS A 475 -3.38 14.87 -3.41
N GLU A 476 -4.03 14.48 -2.32
CA GLU A 476 -3.53 14.49 -0.94
C GLU A 476 -2.44 13.43 -0.67
N LYS A 477 -2.63 12.15 -1.07
CA LYS A 477 -1.61 11.10 -0.83
C LYS A 477 -0.39 11.22 -1.75
N ALA A 478 -0.62 11.59 -3.01
CA ALA A 478 0.45 11.90 -3.94
C ALA A 478 1.16 13.23 -3.62
N GLN A 479 0.58 14.09 -2.76
CA GLN A 479 1.18 15.31 -2.21
C GLN A 479 2.14 15.04 -1.03
N ALA A 480 2.12 13.83 -0.46
CA ALA A 480 2.81 13.56 0.80
C ALA A 480 4.25 13.07 0.65
N ASN A 481 4.72 12.68 -0.54
CA ASN A 481 6.07 12.16 -0.70
C ASN A 481 7.06 13.24 -1.16
N TRP A 482 8.09 13.46 -0.35
CA TRP A 482 9.10 14.47 -0.60
C TRP A 482 10.50 13.86 -0.49
N LEU A 483 11.43 14.44 -1.24
CA LEU A 483 12.87 14.23 -1.04
C LEU A 483 13.42 15.43 -0.29
N LEU A 484 14.04 15.17 0.86
CA LEU A 484 14.81 16.14 1.60
C LEU A 484 16.27 16.07 1.15
N HIS A 485 16.77 17.20 0.65
CA HIS A 485 18.11 17.36 0.12
C HIS A 485 18.83 18.52 0.84
N LEU A 486 20.04 18.25 1.36
CA LEU A 486 20.94 19.30 1.83
C LEU A 486 21.67 19.88 0.62
N MET A 487 21.43 21.17 0.31
CA MET A 487 21.96 21.80 -0.90
C MET A 487 23.49 22.01 -0.83
N LYS A 488 24.17 22.11 -1.97
CA LYS A 488 25.64 22.31 -1.98
C LYS A 488 26.05 23.75 -1.68
N ASP A 489 25.23 24.69 -2.12
CA ASP A 489 25.32 26.13 -1.89
C ASP A 489 24.69 26.48 -0.55
N GLN A 490 25.41 26.15 0.52
CA GLN A 490 25.08 26.53 1.88
C GLN A 490 25.33 28.04 2.08
N PRO A 491 24.56 28.72 2.96
CA PRO A 491 24.83 30.11 3.30
C PRO A 491 26.21 30.21 3.95
N GLU A 492 26.96 31.26 3.64
CA GLU A 492 28.18 31.54 4.41
C GLU A 492 27.79 31.82 5.87
N GLU A 493 28.62 31.38 6.83
CA GLU A 493 28.47 31.78 8.24
C GLU A 493 28.59 33.30 8.30
N GLY A 494 27.44 33.98 8.31
CA GLY A 494 27.36 35.43 8.18
C GLY A 494 28.19 36.11 9.26
N GLY A 495 29.27 36.75 8.83
CA GLY A 495 29.94 37.77 9.62
C GLY A 495 28.92 38.81 10.07
N ALA A 496 29.00 39.15 11.35
CA ALA A 496 28.25 40.24 11.95
C ALA A 496 28.27 41.46 11.02
N ALA A 497 27.10 42.04 10.79
CA ALA A 497 26.98 43.38 10.26
C ALA A 497 27.80 44.32 11.16
N ASP A 498 28.94 44.76 10.65
CA ASP A 498 29.78 45.77 11.30
C ASP A 498 29.08 47.12 11.07
N ASP A 499 28.18 47.44 11.99
CA ASP A 499 27.50 48.72 12.06
C ASP A 499 28.49 49.75 12.60
N THR A 500 29.32 50.33 11.73
CA THR A 500 30.06 51.56 12.04
C THR A 500 30.12 52.56 10.87
N ALA A 501 29.44 53.69 11.14
CA ALA A 501 29.58 55.05 10.62
C ALA A 501 28.94 55.45 9.28
#